data_AF-A0A7L0JRX6-F1
#
_entry.id   AF-A0A7L0JRX6-F1
#
_cell.length_a   1.000
_cell.length_b   1.000
_cell.length_c   1.000
_cell.angle_alpha   90.00
_cell.angle_beta   90.00
_cell.angle_gamma   90.00
#
_symmetry.space_group_name_H-M   'P 1'
#
loop_
_entity.id
_entity.type
_entity.pdbx_description
1 polymer ?
#
loop_
_entity_poly.entity_id
_entity_poly.type
_entity_poly.pdbx_seq_one_letter_code
_entity_poly.pdbx_strand_id
1 'polypeptide(L)' 'MLVEVTERAMALTRAPELLLVGGVGCNQRLQEMLQEMCSSRGARLCASDERFCVDNGAMIAQAGWEML' A
#
# COMPACT_ATOMS: atom_id res chain seq x y z
N MET A 1 -5.68 9.20 -11.36
CA MET A 1 -6.24 9.80 -10.13
C MET A 1 -5.67 9.17 -8.86
N LEU A 2 -5.67 7.83 -8.67
CA LEU A 2 -5.13 7.19 -7.43
C LEU A 2 -3.67 7.55 -7.13
N VAL A 3 -2.76 7.40 -8.11
CA VAL A 3 -1.33 7.72 -7.93
C VAL A 3 -1.11 9.17 -7.52
N GLU A 4 -1.82 10.10 -8.16
CA GLU A 4 -1.70 11.54 -7.90
C GLU A 4 -2.14 11.92 -6.49
N VAL A 5 -3.30 11.43 -6.02
CA VAL A 5 -3.77 11.74 -4.65
C VAL A 5 -2.87 11.09 -3.60
N THR A 6 -2.38 9.88 -3.86
CA THR A 6 -1.42 9.19 -2.98
C THR A 6 -0.11 9.96 -2.90
N GLU A 7 0.43 10.42 -4.04
CA GLU A 7 1.65 11.22 -4.07
C GLU A 7 1.50 12.52 -3.26
N ARG A 8 0.38 13.23 -3.43
CA ARG A 8 0.08 14.44 -2.65
C ARG A 8 -0.01 14.16 -1.16
N ALA A 9 -0.64 13.05 -0.76
CA ALA A 9 -0.71 12.64 0.63
C ALA A 9 0.68 12.31 1.20
N MET A 10 1.52 11.59 0.45
CA MET A 10 2.90 11.28 0.87
C MET A 10 3.75 12.56 1.01
N ALA A 11 3.57 13.54 0.12
CA ALA A 11 4.24 14.83 0.23
C ALA A 11 3.82 15.59 1.51
N LEU A 12 2.52 15.53 1.86
CA LEU A 12 1.97 16.17 3.05
C LEU A 12 2.47 15.50 4.35
N THR A 13 2.46 14.18 4.40
CA THR A 13 2.82 13.41 5.61
C THR A 13 4.31 13.18 5.76
N ARG A 14 5.09 13.40 4.69
CA ARG A 14 6.53 13.05 4.60
C ARG A 14 6.77 11.55 4.82
N ALA A 15 5.78 10.72 4.50
CA ALA A 15 5.90 9.28 4.67
C ALA A 15 7.03 8.73 3.77
N PRO A 16 8.00 7.98 4.33
CA PRO A 16 9.07 7.38 3.54
C PRO A 16 8.61 6.11 2.79
N GLU A 17 7.41 5.61 3.10
CA GLU A 17 6.90 4.34 2.60
C GLU A 17 5.42 4.44 2.24
N LEU A 18 5.00 3.66 1.24
CA LEU A 18 3.62 3.50 0.82
C LEU A 18 3.23 2.03 0.92
N LEU A 19 2.21 1.72 1.72
CA LEU A 19 1.61 0.39 1.77
C LEU A 19 0.38 0.34 0.85
N LEU A 20 0.38 -0.59 -0.11
CA LEU A 20 -0.77 -0.86 -0.99
C LEU A 20 -1.52 -2.10 -0.48
N VAL A 21 -2.78 -1.91 -0.09
CA VAL A 21 -3.68 -2.96 0.44
C VAL A 21 -5.01 -2.99 -0.33
N GLY A 22 -5.83 -3.99 -0.02
CA GLY A 22 -7.14 -4.23 -0.63
C GLY A 22 -7.04 -5.04 -1.92
N GLY A 23 -8.14 -5.68 -2.34
CA GLY A 23 -8.13 -6.58 -3.50
C GLY A 23 -7.70 -5.91 -4.81
N VAL A 24 -7.98 -4.61 -4.98
CA VAL A 24 -7.49 -3.82 -6.14
C VAL A 24 -5.97 -3.62 -6.10
N GLY A 25 -5.34 -3.76 -4.93
CA GLY A 25 -3.89 -3.76 -4.76
C GLY A 25 -3.17 -4.87 -5.52
N CYS A 26 -3.88 -5.96 -5.89
CA CYS A 26 -3.35 -7.02 -6.75
C CYS A 26 -3.22 -6.61 -8.23
N ASN A 27 -3.71 -5.42 -8.61
CA ASN A 27 -3.60 -4.94 -9.98
C ASN A 27 -2.13 -4.55 -10.30
N GLN A 28 -1.48 -5.35 -11.14
CA GLN A 28 -0.07 -5.16 -11.51
C GLN A 28 0.19 -3.77 -12.13
N ARG A 29 -0.73 -3.27 -12.96
CA ARG A 29 -0.59 -1.94 -13.56
C ARG A 29 -0.59 -0.82 -12.50
N LEU A 30 -1.41 -0.93 -11.48
CA LEU A 30 -1.43 0.01 -10.36
C LEU A 30 -0.13 -0.07 -9.55
N GLN A 31 0.37 -1.29 -9.28
CA GLN A 31 1.64 -1.50 -8.58
C GLN A 31 2.81 -0.86 -9.33
N GLU A 32 2.91 -1.06 -10.65
CA GLU A 32 3.92 -0.44 -11.51
C GLU A 32 3.90 1.09 -11.40
N MET A 33 2.72 1.70 -11.58
CA MET A 33 2.59 3.16 -11.54
C MET A 33 2.94 3.73 -10.16
N LEU A 34 2.58 3.04 -9.07
CA LEU A 34 2.95 3.44 -7.71
C LEU A 34 4.44 3.22 -7.43
N GLN A 35 5.05 2.18 -8.01
CA GLN A 35 6.47 1.89 -7.87
C GLN A 35 7.30 2.99 -8.53
N GLU A 36 6.94 3.41 -9.74
CA GLU A 36 7.59 4.53 -10.44
C GLU A 36 7.50 5.83 -9.62
N MET A 37 6.32 6.14 -9.09
CA MET A 37 6.11 7.32 -8.24
C MET A 37 6.90 7.26 -6.93
N CYS A 38 6.91 6.12 -6.23
CA CYS A 38 7.68 5.98 -5.00
C CYS A 38 9.19 6.10 -5.25
N SER A 39 9.69 5.43 -6.31
CA SER A 39 11.10 5.46 -6.68
C SER A 39 11.59 6.87 -7.02
N SER A 40 10.80 7.67 -7.75
CA SER A 40 11.19 9.06 -8.09
C SER A 40 11.33 9.97 -6.87
N ARG A 41 10.69 9.60 -5.76
CA ARG A 41 10.72 10.33 -4.48
C ARG A 41 11.73 9.75 -3.48
N GLY A 42 12.40 8.66 -3.81
CA GLY A 42 13.22 7.90 -2.87
C GLY A 42 12.42 7.21 -1.76
N ALA A 43 11.13 6.96 -1.99
CA ALA A 43 10.24 6.26 -1.08
C ALA A 43 10.13 4.76 -1.45
N ARG A 44 9.74 3.93 -0.48
CA ARG A 44 9.56 2.48 -0.67
C ARG A 44 8.10 2.12 -0.88
N LEU A 45 7.80 1.39 -1.96
CA LEU A 45 6.50 0.74 -2.12
C LEU A 45 6.52 -0.62 -1.39
N CYS A 46 5.53 -0.84 -0.54
CA CYS A 46 5.20 -2.12 0.06
C CYS A 46 3.88 -2.59 -0.56
N ALA A 47 3.96 -3.40 -1.61
CA ALA A 47 2.80 -4.13 -2.12
C ALA A 47 2.73 -5.48 -1.41
N SER A 48 1.62 -5.76 -0.73
CA SER A 48 1.43 -7.05 -0.05
C SER A 48 1.16 -8.17 -1.05
N ASP A 49 1.57 -9.39 -0.70
CA ASP A 49 1.22 -10.62 -1.41
C ASP A 49 -0.30 -10.72 -1.62
N GLU A 50 -0.75 -11.28 -2.74
CA GLU A 50 -2.18 -11.42 -3.06
C GLU A 50 -2.97 -12.09 -1.93
N ARG A 51 -2.35 -13.04 -1.21
CA ARG A 51 -2.94 -13.78 -0.09
C ARG A 51 -3.30 -12.88 1.09
N PHE A 52 -2.62 -11.74 1.24
CA PHE A 52 -2.82 -10.79 2.32
C PHE A 52 -3.45 -9.46 1.86
N CYS A 53 -3.48 -9.19 0.55
CA CYS A 53 -4.15 -8.02 -0.02
C CYS A 53 -5.69 -8.17 -0.04
N VAL A 54 -6.20 -9.39 -0.20
CA VAL A 54 -7.66 -9.65 -0.21
C VAL A 54 -8.21 -9.82 1.19
N ASP A 55 -9.52 -9.61 1.35
CA ASP A 55 -10.21 -9.81 2.63
C ASP A 55 -9.97 -11.24 3.14
N ASN A 56 -9.35 -11.34 4.31
CA ASN A 56 -8.99 -12.62 4.91
C ASN A 56 -9.20 -12.59 6.43
N GLY A 57 -9.49 -13.75 7.03
CA GLY A 57 -9.67 -13.85 8.48
C GLY A 57 -8.38 -13.59 9.28
N ALA A 58 -7.22 -13.76 8.65
CA ALA A 58 -5.93 -13.60 9.32
C ALA A 58 -5.65 -12.14 9.71
N MET A 59 -6.02 -11.16 8.89
CA MET A 59 -5.86 -9.74 9.22
C MET A 59 -6.70 -9.32 10.43
N ILE A 60 -7.90 -9.90 10.59
CA ILE A 60 -8.78 -9.65 11.73
C ILE A 60 -8.24 -10.32 12.99
N ALA A 61 -7.79 -11.57 12.88
CA ALA A 61 -7.17 -12.29 13.99
C ALA A 61 -5.90 -11.56 14.49
N GLN A 62 -5.05 -11.09 13.57
CA GLN A 62 -3.84 -10.33 13.89
C GLN A 62 -4.18 -9.00 14.56
N ALA A 63 -5.12 -8.23 14.00
CA ALA A 63 -5.54 -6.97 14.61
C ALA A 63 -6.12 -7.17 16.02
N GLY A 64 -6.90 -8.23 16.22
CA GLY A 64 -7.42 -8.59 17.55
C GLY A 64 -6.31 -9.00 18.54
N TRP A 65 -5.30 -9.73 18.06
CA TRP A 65 -4.14 -10.10 18.86
C TRP A 65 -3.28 -8.89 19.26
N GLU A 66 -3.10 -7.90 18.37
CA GLU A 66 -2.34 -6.67 18.66
C GLU A 66 -3.03 -5.72 19.66
N MET A 67 -4.32 -5.92 19.93
CA MET A 67 -5.09 -5.14 20.90
C MET A 67 -5.08 -5.73 22.32
N LEU A 68 -4.49 -6.90 22.52
CA LEU A 68 -4.27 -7.53 23.82
C LEU A 68 -2.95 -7.07 24.45
#